data_AF-A0A4Y7R907-F1
#
_entry.id   AF-A0A4Y7R907-F1
#
_cell.length_a   1.000
_cell.length_b   1.000
_cell.length_c   1.000
_cell.angle_alpha   90.00
_cell.angle_beta   90.00
_cell.angle_gamma   90.00
#
_symmetry.space_group_name_H-M   'P 1'
#
loop_
_entity.id
_entity.type
_entity.pdbx_description
1 polymer ?
#
loop_
_entity_poly.entity_id
_entity_poly.type
_entity_poly.pdbx_seq_one_letter_code
_entity_poly.pdbx_strand_id
1 'polypeptide(L)'
;MIIGKHPRKRWIERVNPGAASMVPEELDTEIQAAFDKAAVVHEEEENGEPVQYRVLDDIFFIYNIAADKLITLVDIDFGFSPEVNLTICRVQTERVLGLKERIAAETKLVDLSCADIDHKLLAVADEIAELDARLAAARATRGRVP
;
A
#
# COMPACT_ATOMS: atom_id res chain seq x y z
N MET A 1 19.49 2.78 -5.37
CA MET A 1 19.04 3.99 -4.65
C MET A 1 20.09 5.09 -4.72
N ILE A 2 19.66 6.27 -5.13
CA ILE A 2 20.40 7.53 -5.05
C ILE A 2 20.17 8.15 -3.67
N ILE A 3 21.25 8.39 -2.93
CA ILE A 3 21.20 9.04 -1.62
C ILE A 3 21.79 10.45 -1.75
N GLY A 4 20.96 11.45 -1.52
CA GLY A 4 21.36 12.86 -1.60
C GLY A 4 22.08 13.36 -0.35
N LYS A 5 22.54 14.61 -0.41
CA LYS A 5 23.13 15.31 0.75
C LYS A 5 22.18 15.40 1.94
N HIS A 6 20.88 15.57 1.69
CA HIS A 6 19.90 15.79 2.75
C HIS A 6 19.65 14.52 3.61
N PRO A 7 19.33 13.35 3.05
CA PRO A 7 19.25 12.11 3.82
C PRO A 7 20.53 11.78 4.60
N ARG A 8 21.72 11.94 3.98
CA ARG A 8 23.01 11.73 4.68
C ARG A 8 23.15 12.63 5.90
N LYS A 9 22.84 13.92 5.74
CA LYS A 9 22.86 14.89 6.84
C LYS A 9 21.90 14.47 7.96
N ARG A 10 20.67 14.05 7.63
CA ARG A 10 19.69 13.58 8.61
C ARG A 10 20.13 12.31 9.33
N TRP A 11 20.73 11.36 8.61
CA TRP A 11 21.29 10.15 9.21
C TRP A 11 22.32 10.50 10.29
N ILE A 12 23.29 11.34 9.95
CA ILE A 12 24.33 11.78 10.88
C ILE A 12 23.71 12.55 12.06
N GLU A 13 22.78 13.46 11.80
CA GLU A 13 22.21 14.30 12.88
C GLU A 13 21.32 13.52 13.85
N ARG A 14 20.57 12.52 13.35
CA ARG A 14 19.41 11.96 14.05
C ARG A 14 19.49 10.46 14.33
N VAL A 15 20.19 9.71 13.50
CA VAL A 15 20.23 8.24 13.59
C VAL A 15 21.57 7.79 14.16
N ASN A 16 22.67 8.19 13.53
CA ASN A 16 24.01 7.77 13.91
C ASN A 16 25.01 8.94 13.79
N PRO A 17 25.19 9.76 14.85
CA PRO A 17 26.19 10.83 14.87
C PRO A 17 27.63 10.35 14.68
N GLY A 18 27.93 9.09 15.02
CA GLY A 18 29.23 8.47 14.76
C GLY A 18 29.55 8.32 13.28
N ALA A 19 28.53 8.32 12.41
CA ALA A 19 28.71 8.23 10.97
C ALA A 19 29.29 9.51 10.34
N ALA A 20 29.44 10.61 11.11
CA ALA A 20 30.06 11.84 10.62
C ALA A 20 31.50 11.66 10.13
N SER A 21 32.22 10.65 10.63
CA SER A 21 33.58 10.32 10.22
C SER A 21 33.66 9.30 9.08
N MET A 22 32.55 8.74 8.63
CA MET A 22 32.52 7.75 7.55
C MET A 22 32.76 8.42 6.20
N VAL A 23 33.37 7.68 5.27
CA VAL A 23 33.41 8.12 3.88
C VAL A 23 32.01 7.97 3.25
N PRO A 24 31.66 8.77 2.22
CA PRO A 24 30.31 8.77 1.65
C PRO A 24 29.80 7.39 1.22
N GLU A 25 30.66 6.53 0.69
CA GLU A 25 30.31 5.19 0.23
C GLU A 25 29.92 4.25 1.38
N GLU A 26 30.60 4.36 2.53
CA GLU A 26 30.28 3.58 3.75
C GLU A 26 28.95 4.03 4.33
N LEU A 27 28.74 5.35 4.44
CA LEU A 27 27.50 5.93 4.90
C LEU A 27 26.30 5.54 4.02
N ASP A 28 26.48 5.59 2.69
CA ASP A 28 25.44 5.17 1.75
C ASP A 28 25.10 3.68 1.89
N THR A 29 26.11 2.84 2.12
CA THR A 29 25.92 1.40 2.34
C THR A 29 25.15 1.15 3.64
N GLU A 30 25.45 1.88 4.71
CA GLU A 30 24.73 1.78 5.99
C GLU A 30 23.26 2.20 5.84
N ILE A 31 23.02 3.36 5.22
CA ILE A 31 21.65 3.87 4.96
C ILE A 31 20.87 2.88 4.09
N GLN A 32 21.49 2.35 3.03
CA GLN A 32 20.85 1.35 2.16
C GLN A 32 20.49 0.08 2.94
N ALA A 33 21.41 -0.44 3.75
CA ALA A 33 21.15 -1.65 4.53
C ALA A 33 20.01 -1.48 5.55
N ALA A 34 19.83 -0.27 6.09
CA ALA A 34 18.70 0.06 6.94
C ALA A 34 17.40 0.19 6.10
N PHE A 35 17.47 0.89 4.97
CA PHE A 35 16.34 1.06 4.06
C PHE A 35 15.78 -0.29 3.55
N ASP A 36 16.66 -1.24 3.24
CA ASP A 36 16.30 -2.57 2.75
C ASP A 36 15.55 -3.42 3.79
N LYS A 37 15.77 -3.14 5.08
CA LYS A 37 15.06 -3.78 6.19
C LYS A 37 13.77 -3.06 6.56
N ALA A 38 13.58 -1.83 6.10
CA ALA A 38 12.43 -1.02 6.46
C ALA A 38 11.15 -1.55 5.79
N ALA A 39 10.09 -1.67 6.57
CA ALA A 39 8.79 -2.14 6.11
C ALA A 39 8.02 -1.03 5.39
N VAL A 40 7.36 -1.36 4.28
CA VAL A 40 6.54 -0.41 3.51
C VAL A 40 5.20 -0.17 4.20
N VAL A 41 5.07 0.99 4.85
CA VAL A 41 3.84 1.36 5.57
C VAL A 41 2.84 2.05 4.67
N HIS A 42 3.28 2.84 3.68
CA HIS A 42 2.38 3.55 2.79
C HIS A 42 3.02 3.83 1.43
N GLU A 43 2.17 3.93 0.41
CA GLU A 43 2.52 4.33 -0.95
C GLU A 43 1.47 5.31 -1.43
N GLU A 44 1.89 6.43 -2.02
CA GLU A 44 1.00 7.43 -2.59
C GLU A 44 1.65 8.09 -3.82
N GLU A 45 0.87 8.90 -4.54
CA GLU A 45 1.37 9.73 -5.63
C GLU A 45 1.49 11.17 -5.15
N GLU A 46 2.71 11.71 -5.14
CA GLU A 46 2.99 13.09 -4.75
C GLU A 46 3.53 13.87 -5.95
N ASN A 47 2.82 14.92 -6.37
CA ASN A 47 3.18 15.71 -7.56
C ASN A 47 3.33 14.88 -8.85
N GLY A 48 2.56 13.80 -9.01
CA GLY A 48 2.63 12.92 -10.16
C GLY A 48 3.70 11.83 -10.08
N GLU A 49 4.42 11.74 -8.96
CA GLU A 49 5.49 10.77 -8.76
C GLU A 49 5.12 9.76 -7.65
N PRO A 50 5.37 8.45 -7.85
CA PRO A 50 5.11 7.45 -6.83
C PRO A 50 6.12 7.57 -5.68
N VAL A 51 5.60 7.81 -4.47
CA VAL A 51 6.36 7.94 -3.22
C VAL A 51 6.02 6.80 -2.28
N GLN A 52 7.05 6.24 -1.67
CA GLN A 52 6.97 5.16 -0.69
C GLN A 52 7.46 5.63 0.67
N TYR A 53 6.69 5.27 1.69
CA TYR A 53 6.99 5.51 3.08
C TYR A 53 7.36 4.20 3.76
N ARG A 54 8.55 4.16 4.35
CA ARG A 54 9.05 2.96 5.02
C ARG A 54 9.45 3.24 6.46
N VAL A 55 9.32 2.23 7.31
CA VAL A 55 9.70 2.32 8.72
C VAL A 55 10.63 1.16 9.08
N LEU A 56 11.75 1.50 9.70
CA LEU A 56 12.59 0.55 10.44
C LEU A 56 12.76 1.12 11.84
N ASP A 57 12.33 0.37 12.85
CA ASP A 57 12.42 0.81 14.24
C ASP A 57 11.77 2.19 14.44
N ASP A 58 12.53 3.20 14.84
CA ASP A 58 12.12 4.60 14.98
C ASP A 58 12.54 5.50 13.81
N ILE A 59 12.95 4.92 12.68
CA ILE A 59 13.38 5.64 11.48
C ILE A 59 12.31 5.58 10.40
N PHE A 60 11.84 6.74 9.97
CA PHE A 60 10.88 6.90 8.89
C PHE A 60 11.58 7.37 7.60
N PHE A 61 11.55 6.56 6.55
CA PHE A 61 12.15 6.85 5.24
C PHE A 61 11.09 7.32 4.25
N ILE A 62 11.42 8.35 3.46
CA ILE A 62 10.60 8.86 2.37
C ILE A 62 11.36 8.68 1.06
N TYR A 63 10.84 7.85 0.17
CA TYR A 63 11.52 7.39 -1.03
C TYR A 63 10.70 7.63 -2.29
N ASN A 64 11.29 8.27 -3.30
CA ASN A 64 10.67 8.39 -4.61
C ASN A 64 11.06 7.15 -5.45
N ILE A 65 10.04 6.40 -5.88
CA ILE A 65 10.23 5.13 -6.60
C ILE A 65 10.73 5.39 -8.03
N ALA A 66 10.12 6.34 -8.74
CA ALA A 66 10.43 6.59 -10.15
C ALA A 66 11.86 7.12 -10.36
N ALA A 67 12.34 7.96 -9.44
CA ALA A 67 13.69 8.51 -9.46
C ALA A 67 14.73 7.64 -8.76
N ASP A 68 14.35 6.48 -8.21
CA ASP A 68 15.16 5.63 -7.33
C ASP A 68 15.91 6.45 -6.27
N LYS A 69 15.23 7.36 -5.56
CA LYS A 69 15.89 8.37 -4.72
C LYS A 69 15.32 8.43 -3.32
N LEU A 70 16.19 8.33 -2.32
CA LEU A 70 15.84 8.67 -0.94
C LEU A 70 15.68 10.18 -0.82
N ILE A 71 14.45 10.65 -0.57
CA ILE A 71 14.14 12.07 -0.42
C ILE A 71 14.70 12.56 0.91
N THR A 72 14.32 11.88 1.99
CA THR A 72 14.73 12.21 3.36
C THR A 72 14.44 11.05 4.31
N LEU A 73 14.85 11.23 5.56
CA LEU A 73 14.45 10.39 6.69
C LEU A 73 14.16 11.26 7.92
N VAL A 74 13.34 10.73 8.83
CA VAL A 74 12.88 11.40 10.05
C VAL A 74 13.02 10.43 11.23
N ASP A 75 13.47 10.93 12.37
CA ASP A 75 13.33 10.21 13.64
C ASP A 75 11.86 10.27 14.10
N ILE A 76 11.33 9.14 14.55
CA ILE A 76 10.01 9.08 15.15
C ILE A 76 10.23 9.18 16.65
N ASP A 77 10.06 10.37 17.22
CA ASP A 77 10.16 10.60 18.66
C ASP A 77 8.82 11.02 19.27
N PHE A 78 8.27 10.16 20.12
CA PHE A 78 7.04 10.42 20.86
C PHE A 78 7.28 11.10 22.22
N GLY A 79 8.52 11.47 22.55
CA GLY A 79 8.91 12.12 23.81
C GLY A 79 9.09 11.16 24.98
N PHE A 80 9.23 9.86 24.71
CA PHE A 80 9.51 8.83 25.71
C PHE A 80 10.99 8.45 25.75
N SER A 81 11.41 7.71 26.77
CA SER A 81 12.74 7.10 26.79
C SER A 81 12.97 6.22 25.55
N PRO A 82 14.20 6.08 25.03
CA PRO A 82 14.49 5.36 23.79
C PRO A 82 13.87 3.96 23.69
N GLU A 83 13.93 3.18 24.77
CA GLU A 83 13.35 1.82 24.82
C GLU A 83 11.82 1.81 24.65
N VAL A 84 11.15 2.74 25.32
CA VAL A 84 9.69 2.90 25.24
C VAL A 84 9.30 3.43 23.86
N ASN A 85 10.04 4.40 23.33
CA ASN A 85 9.81 4.96 22.01
C ASN A 85 9.92 3.88 20.92
N LEU A 86 11.01 3.10 20.95
CA LEU A 86 11.22 1.97 20.04
C LEU A 86 10.09 0.93 20.14
N THR A 87 9.64 0.62 21.35
CA THR A 87 8.52 -0.31 21.57
C THR A 87 7.23 0.22 20.95
N ILE A 88 6.94 1.52 21.13
CA ILE A 88 5.77 2.17 20.52
C ILE A 88 5.88 2.09 18.99
N CYS A 89 7.01 2.49 18.40
CA CYS A 89 7.21 2.46 16.95
C CYS A 89 7.04 1.06 16.37
N ARG A 90 7.57 0.02 17.04
CA ARG A 90 7.39 -1.38 16.63
C ARG A 90 5.92 -1.79 16.66
N VAL A 91 5.23 -1.56 17.78
CA VAL A 91 3.81 -1.93 17.93
C VAL A 91 2.92 -1.18 16.92
N GLN A 92 3.18 0.10 16.67
CA GLN A 92 2.43 0.85 15.66
C GLN A 92 2.71 0.34 14.25
N THR A 93 3.96 0.03 13.93
CA THR A 93 4.33 -0.53 12.62
C THR A 93 3.65 -1.88 12.39
N GLU A 94 3.72 -2.80 13.36
CA GLU A 94 3.03 -4.10 13.31
C GLU A 94 1.52 -3.92 13.12
N ARG A 95 0.91 -2.98 13.84
CA ARG A 95 -0.52 -2.68 13.72
C ARG A 95 -0.88 -2.17 12.33
N VAL A 96 -0.10 -1.26 11.77
CA VAL A 96 -0.33 -0.72 10.42
C VAL A 96 -0.23 -1.83 9.38
N LEU A 97 0.81 -2.67 9.46
CA LEU A 97 0.99 -3.79 8.52
C LEU A 97 -0.16 -4.80 8.62
N GLY A 98 -0.56 -5.19 9.83
CA GLY A 98 -1.70 -6.09 10.02
C GLY A 98 -3.03 -5.51 9.53
N LEU A 99 -3.23 -4.19 9.65
CA LEU A 99 -4.41 -3.52 9.09
C LEU A 99 -4.39 -3.53 7.55
N LYS A 100 -3.23 -3.33 6.92
CA LYS A 100 -3.09 -3.41 5.46
C LYS A 100 -3.41 -4.81 4.94
N GLU A 101 -2.90 -5.84 5.60
CA GLU A 101 -3.21 -7.22 5.26
C GLU A 101 -4.72 -7.51 5.38
N ARG A 102 -5.35 -7.02 6.46
CA ARG A 102 -6.79 -7.19 6.66
C ARG A 102 -7.61 -6.48 5.59
N ILE A 103 -7.26 -5.23 5.26
CA ILE A 103 -7.91 -4.49 4.18
C ILE A 103 -7.76 -5.23 2.85
N ALA A 104 -6.56 -5.73 2.52
CA ALA A 104 -6.34 -6.48 1.29
C ALA A 104 -7.19 -7.77 1.24
N ALA A 105 -7.31 -8.48 2.36
CA ALA A 105 -8.15 -9.68 2.46
C ALA A 105 -9.64 -9.34 2.31
N GLU A 106 -10.12 -8.28 2.97
CA GLU A 106 -11.51 -7.81 2.88
C GLU A 106 -11.84 -7.33 1.46
N THR A 107 -10.98 -6.56 0.81
CA THR A 107 -11.15 -6.12 -0.59
C THR A 107 -11.28 -7.33 -1.53
N LYS A 108 -10.44 -8.35 -1.37
CA LYS A 108 -10.52 -9.57 -2.17
C LYS A 108 -11.87 -10.30 -1.99
N LEU A 109 -12.41 -10.33 -0.78
CA LEU A 109 -13.73 -10.93 -0.51
C LEU A 109 -14.85 -10.12 -1.18
N VAL A 110 -14.74 -8.79 -1.17
CA VAL A 110 -15.67 -7.91 -1.89
C VAL A 110 -15.63 -8.18 -3.38
N ASP A 111 -14.44 -8.24 -3.99
CA ASP A 111 -14.28 -8.49 -5.42
C ASP A 111 -14.90 -9.83 -5.85
N LEU A 112 -14.68 -10.89 -5.06
CA LEU A 112 -15.32 -12.20 -5.29
C LEU A 112 -16.84 -12.13 -5.17
N SER A 113 -17.36 -11.36 -4.21
CA SER A 113 -18.81 -11.18 -4.02
C SER A 113 -19.43 -10.41 -5.18
N CYS A 114 -18.76 -9.35 -5.66
CA CYS A 114 -19.19 -8.60 -6.85
C CYS A 114 -19.22 -9.51 -8.09
N ALA A 115 -18.18 -10.32 -8.32
CA ALA A 115 -18.15 -11.25 -9.44
C ALA A 115 -19.29 -12.30 -9.39
N ASP A 116 -19.61 -12.82 -8.21
CA ASP A 116 -20.75 -13.74 -8.03
C ASP A 116 -22.10 -13.06 -8.29
N ILE A 117 -22.26 -11.81 -7.85
CA ILE A 117 -23.45 -11.01 -8.14
C ILE A 117 -23.58 -10.77 -9.65
N ASP A 118 -22.52 -10.38 -10.33
CA ASP A 118 -22.52 -10.16 -11.78
C ASP A 118 -22.91 -11.44 -12.54
N HIS A 119 -22.38 -12.59 -12.13
CA HIS A 119 -22.74 -13.88 -12.71
C HIS A 119 -24.24 -14.21 -12.51
N LYS A 120 -24.78 -13.96 -11.32
CA LYS A 120 -26.21 -14.15 -11.04
C LYS A 120 -27.09 -13.20 -11.85
N LEU A 121 -26.68 -11.95 -12.02
CA LEU A 121 -27.39 -10.97 -12.83
C LEU A 121 -27.45 -11.39 -14.31
N LEU A 122 -26.37 -11.95 -14.84
CA LEU A 122 -26.35 -12.51 -16.20
C LEU A 122 -27.35 -13.66 -16.34
N ALA A 123 -27.34 -14.62 -15.41
CA ALA A 123 -28.29 -15.74 -15.44
C ALA A 123 -29.75 -15.27 -15.39
N VAL A 124 -30.07 -14.29 -14.53
CA VAL A 124 -31.41 -13.71 -14.46
C VAL A 124 -31.79 -12.98 -15.76
N ALA A 125 -30.84 -12.28 -16.39
CA ALA A 125 -31.10 -11.62 -17.67
C ALA A 125 -31.43 -12.64 -18.79
N ASP A 126 -30.72 -13.77 -18.82
CA ASP A 126 -31.00 -14.86 -19.76
C ASP A 126 -32.39 -15.48 -19.52
N GLU A 127 -32.76 -15.71 -18.25
CA GLU A 127 -34.09 -16.20 -17.88
C GLU A 127 -35.21 -15.23 -18.30
N ILE A 128 -35.02 -13.92 -18.09
CA ILE A 128 -35.97 -12.89 -18.54
C ILE A 128 -36.13 -12.93 -20.07
N ALA A 129 -35.02 -13.02 -20.81
CA ALA A 129 -35.05 -13.09 -22.27
C ALA A 129 -35.80 -14.35 -22.77
N GLU A 130 -35.61 -15.50 -22.12
CA GLU A 130 -36.34 -16.73 -22.43
C GLU A 130 -37.85 -16.56 -22.18
N LEU A 131 -38.22 -16.00 -21.02
CA LEU A 131 -39.62 -15.78 -20.65
C LEU A 131 -40.32 -14.80 -21.60
N ASP A 132 -39.64 -13.72 -21.99
CA ASP A 132 -40.16 -12.76 -22.97
C ASP A 132 -40.38 -13.41 -24.34
N ALA A 133 -39.44 -14.24 -24.80
CA ALA A 133 -39.59 -14.99 -26.05
C ALA A 133 -40.79 -15.95 -26.01
N ARG A 134 -40.97 -16.66 -24.89
CA ARG A 134 -42.12 -17.57 -24.67
C ARG A 134 -43.43 -16.82 -24.63
N LEU A 135 -43.48 -15.65 -23.97
CA LEU A 135 -44.66 -14.80 -23.91
C LEU A 135 -45.03 -14.27 -25.31
N ALA A 136 -44.05 -13.83 -26.09
CA ALA A 136 -44.25 -13.38 -27.47
C ALA A 136 -44.82 -14.50 -28.35
N ALA A 137 -44.28 -15.71 -28.25
CA ALA A 137 -44.77 -16.88 -28.99
C ALA A 137 -46.22 -17.25 -28.60
N ALA A 138 -46.55 -17.22 -27.30
CA ALA A 138 -47.91 -17.49 -26.81
C ALA A 138 -48.93 -16.44 -27.28
N ARG A 139 -48.55 -15.15 -27.32
CA ARG A 139 -49.40 -14.08 -27.88
C ARG A 139 -49.65 -14.27 -29.37
N ALA A 140 -48.62 -14.64 -30.13
CA ALA A 140 -48.73 -14.89 -31.57
C ALA A 140 -49.64 -16.09 -31.90
N THR A 141 -49.63 -17.14 -31.08
CA THR A 141 -50.54 -18.29 -31.23
C THR A 141 -51.98 -17.93 -30.86
N ARG A 142 -52.19 -17.14 -29.80
CA ARG A 142 -53.53 -16.73 -29.36
C ARG A 142 -54.22 -15.77 -30.34
N GLY A 143 -53.46 -14.89 -31.02
CA GLY A 143 -53.98 -14.03 -32.10
C GLY A 143 -54.24 -14.73 -33.43
N ARG A 144 -53.91 -16.04 -33.55
CA ARG A 144 -54.14 -16.88 -34.74
C ARG A 144 -55.35 -17.81 -34.60
N VAL A 145 -56.03 -17.82 -33.45
CA VAL A 145 -57.29 -18.56 -33.28
C VAL A 145 -58.42 -17.66 -33.80
N PRO A 146 -59.16 -18.05 -34.85
CA PRO A 146 -60.29 -17.29 -35.39
C PRO A 146 -61.46 -17.19 -34.41
#